data_AF-A0A558J2E8-F1
#
_entry.id   AF-A0A558J2E8-F1
#
_cell.length_a   1.000
_cell.length_b   1.000
_cell.length_c   1.000
_cell.angle_alpha   90.00
_cell.angle_beta   90.00
_cell.angle_gamma   90.00
#
_symmetry.space_group_name_H-M   'P 1'
#
loop_
_entity.id
_entity.type
_entity.pdbx_description
1 polymer ?
#
loop_
_entity_poly.entity_id
_entity_poly.type
_entity_poly.pdbx_seq_one_letter_code
_entity_poly.pdbx_strand_id
1 'polypeptide(L)'
;MTDKIEDEKLLSEKEYSPNGCKSGYSETAFRLDSIPAQENAYADFRLKKKKLVKRLGWSSYLGVHPTSYQYSETPSAFFMDPQRRKDCEVNDTRWLMRINEAFNDFDVIKSYFGRLYNDWFRFWGSASSSEKFFYCIFSISVIIAYKMDPYSLLAVLISPIGWIVVFMTGAYLVVKWVENDHKYHRLSLRGLNEFYFSRKTGKVVAPWGEFLFYEFDAYIVRKVSLLGDHKYALNIIHRYPNDSRSPTAYQPLDFILEVDGGVAEHQAAWDMLCRYMDVSQPLPDIPQLEPFRDLDFTTRLHDKEGKRIVESAHWKKFYEQVSWKELEEARASHRSVVKNTKWKGRENLMVSLVPNYLAIEEELNLEIKSDGTP
;
A
#
# COMPACT_ATOMS: atom_id res chain seq x y z
N MET A 1 8.52 -49.44 -5.59
CA MET A 1 7.59 -48.85 -4.60
C MET A 1 7.94 -47.39 -4.29
N THR A 2 9.15 -46.94 -4.63
CA THR A 2 9.64 -45.57 -4.52
C THR A 2 9.18 -44.65 -5.67
N ASP A 3 9.07 -45.17 -6.90
CA ASP A 3 8.69 -44.33 -8.06
C ASP A 3 7.23 -43.84 -8.02
N LYS A 4 6.32 -44.63 -7.43
CA LYS A 4 4.91 -44.21 -7.24
C LYS A 4 4.74 -43.09 -6.21
N ILE A 5 5.68 -42.97 -5.27
CA ILE A 5 5.61 -41.98 -4.18
C ILE A 5 6.15 -40.61 -4.65
N GLU A 6 7.11 -40.60 -5.58
CA GLU A 6 7.57 -39.36 -6.20
C GLU A 6 6.56 -38.81 -7.21
N ASP A 7 5.88 -39.67 -7.98
CA ASP A 7 4.81 -39.26 -8.87
C ASP A 7 3.57 -38.77 -8.10
N GLU A 8 3.18 -39.38 -6.98
CA GLU A 8 2.12 -38.86 -6.10
C GLU A 8 2.48 -37.53 -5.45
N LYS A 9 3.76 -37.29 -5.12
CA LYS A 9 4.22 -35.99 -4.62
C LYS A 9 4.18 -34.91 -5.69
N LEU A 10 4.61 -35.22 -6.92
CA LEU A 10 4.56 -34.31 -8.06
C LEU A 10 3.12 -34.02 -8.53
N LEU A 11 2.19 -34.94 -8.30
CA LEU A 11 0.75 -34.75 -8.55
C LEU A 11 0.06 -33.96 -7.43
N SER A 12 0.52 -34.06 -6.18
CA SER A 12 -0.06 -33.33 -5.04
C SER A 12 0.27 -31.84 -5.01
N GLU A 13 1.33 -31.38 -5.69
CA GLU A 13 1.63 -29.94 -5.82
C GLU A 13 0.84 -29.24 -6.94
N LYS A 14 0.04 -29.98 -7.73
CA LYS A 14 -0.65 -29.43 -8.91
C LYS A 14 -2.09 -29.00 -8.72
N GLU A 15 -2.78 -29.32 -7.64
CA GLU A 15 -4.19 -28.94 -7.49
C GLU A 15 -4.53 -28.62 -6.03
N TYR A 16 -4.68 -27.34 -5.69
CA TYR A 16 -5.95 -26.75 -5.23
C TYR A 16 -5.77 -25.25 -4.93
N SER A 17 -6.00 -24.40 -5.93
CA SER A 17 -6.48 -23.03 -5.72
C SER A 17 -7.97 -23.04 -6.08
N PRO A 18 -8.89 -22.50 -5.27
CA PRO A 18 -10.34 -22.75 -5.40
C PRO A 18 -10.98 -22.23 -6.70
N ASN A 19 -10.21 -21.60 -7.60
CA ASN A 19 -10.71 -20.84 -8.75
C ASN A 19 -10.28 -21.38 -10.13
N GLY A 20 -9.85 -22.64 -10.26
CA GLY A 20 -9.69 -23.29 -11.58
C GLY A 20 -8.60 -22.75 -12.53
N CYS A 21 -7.83 -21.72 -12.17
CA CYS A 21 -6.75 -21.19 -13.00
C CYS A 21 -5.42 -21.91 -12.70
N LYS A 22 -4.86 -22.59 -13.71
CA LYS A 22 -3.59 -23.37 -13.64
C LYS A 22 -2.33 -22.57 -13.22
N SER A 23 -2.42 -21.25 -13.08
CA SER A 23 -1.28 -20.34 -12.81
C SER A 23 -1.36 -19.55 -11.48
N GLY A 24 -2.42 -19.71 -10.69
CA GLY A 24 -2.61 -18.89 -9.48
C GLY A 24 -2.94 -17.40 -9.74
N TYR A 25 -3.10 -17.00 -11.00
CA TYR A 25 -3.53 -15.65 -11.42
C TYR A 25 -4.93 -15.68 -12.05
N SER A 26 -5.64 -14.54 -12.00
CA SER A 26 -6.91 -14.34 -12.70
C SER A 26 -6.72 -14.31 -14.22
N GLU A 27 -7.77 -14.61 -14.99
CA GLU A 27 -7.78 -14.39 -16.44
C GLU A 27 -7.63 -12.91 -16.80
N THR A 28 -8.08 -12.01 -15.91
CA THR A 28 -7.95 -10.56 -16.05
C THR A 28 -6.56 -10.02 -15.67
N ALA A 29 -5.63 -10.89 -15.28
CA ALA A 29 -4.31 -10.47 -14.83
C ALA A 29 -3.56 -9.72 -15.96
N PHE A 30 -2.89 -8.65 -15.57
CA PHE A 30 -2.27 -7.75 -16.54
C PHE A 30 -1.05 -8.41 -17.21
N ARG A 31 -0.97 -8.30 -18.53
CA ARG A 31 0.21 -8.60 -19.34
C ARG A 31 0.38 -7.55 -20.42
N LEU A 32 1.61 -7.15 -20.69
CA LEU A 32 1.90 -6.10 -21.66
C LEU A 32 1.53 -6.50 -23.10
N ASP A 33 1.66 -7.78 -23.43
CA ASP A 33 1.41 -8.35 -24.76
C ASP A 33 -0.07 -8.55 -25.08
N SER A 34 -0.95 -8.53 -24.07
CA SER A 34 -2.37 -8.85 -24.20
C SER A 34 -3.31 -7.72 -23.79
N ILE A 35 -2.90 -6.45 -23.99
CA ILE A 35 -3.75 -5.30 -23.67
C ILE A 35 -4.87 -5.20 -24.72
N PRO A 36 -6.16 -5.19 -24.32
CA PRO A 36 -7.26 -5.04 -25.26
C PRO A 36 -7.33 -3.64 -25.85
N ALA A 37 -7.94 -3.51 -27.03
CA ALA A 37 -8.32 -2.21 -27.58
C ALA A 37 -9.31 -1.52 -26.65
N GLN A 38 -9.16 -0.21 -26.46
CA GLN A 38 -9.94 0.55 -25.48
C GLN A 38 -10.74 1.68 -26.14
N GLU A 39 -11.67 2.24 -25.39
CA GLU A 39 -12.45 3.40 -25.82
C GLU A 39 -11.60 4.66 -25.89
N ASN A 40 -12.15 5.71 -26.52
CA ASN A 40 -11.52 7.02 -26.59
C ASN A 40 -11.16 7.53 -25.18
N ALA A 41 -9.91 7.94 -25.02
CA ALA A 41 -9.47 8.63 -23.82
C ALA A 41 -10.24 9.95 -23.67
N TYR A 42 -10.63 10.30 -22.45
CA TYR A 42 -11.25 11.59 -22.17
C TYR A 42 -10.18 12.62 -21.82
N ALA A 43 -10.37 13.86 -22.26
CA ALA A 43 -9.53 14.97 -21.85
C ALA A 43 -9.77 15.27 -20.36
N ASP A 44 -8.73 15.12 -19.54
CA ASP A 44 -8.81 15.47 -18.12
C ASP A 44 -8.41 16.93 -17.91
N PHE A 45 -9.41 17.79 -17.75
CA PHE A 45 -9.22 19.23 -17.50
C PHE A 45 -8.35 19.54 -16.26
N ARG A 46 -8.17 18.58 -15.35
CA ARG A 46 -7.32 18.74 -14.16
C ARG A 46 -5.84 18.75 -14.53
N LEU A 47 -5.45 18.08 -15.62
CA LEU A 47 -4.08 18.10 -16.11
C LEU A 47 -3.65 19.53 -16.47
N LYS A 48 -4.57 20.34 -17.02
CA LYS A 48 -4.34 21.76 -17.35
C LYS A 48 -3.97 22.63 -16.15
N LYS A 49 -4.40 22.25 -14.93
CA LYS A 49 -4.10 22.98 -13.69
C LYS A 49 -2.82 22.48 -13.01
N LYS A 50 -2.34 21.30 -13.39
CA LYS A 50 -1.11 20.69 -12.85
C LYS A 50 0.03 21.16 -13.75
N LYS A 51 1.18 21.56 -13.19
CA LYS A 51 2.39 21.89 -13.97
C LYS A 51 2.95 20.62 -14.60
N LEU A 52 2.35 20.17 -15.69
CA LEU A 52 2.67 18.92 -16.36
C LEU A 52 4.07 19.02 -16.96
N VAL A 53 4.83 17.94 -16.83
CA VAL A 53 6.17 17.83 -17.41
C VAL A 53 6.15 16.87 -18.59
N LYS A 54 5.49 15.72 -18.42
CA LYS A 54 5.48 14.67 -19.42
C LYS A 54 4.40 13.62 -19.14
N ARG A 55 3.70 13.15 -20.19
CA ARG A 55 2.92 11.89 -20.17
C ARG A 55 3.85 10.71 -20.44
N LEU A 56 3.72 9.64 -19.66
CA LEU A 56 4.49 8.42 -19.81
C LEU A 56 3.72 7.40 -20.62
N GLY A 57 4.40 6.81 -21.60
CA GLY A 57 3.84 5.75 -22.43
C GLY A 57 3.93 4.37 -21.81
N TRP A 58 3.20 3.44 -22.40
CA TRP A 58 3.28 2.01 -22.13
C TRP A 58 4.26 1.38 -23.11
N SER A 59 5.46 1.04 -22.63
CA SER A 59 6.54 0.51 -23.46
C SER A 59 7.08 -0.80 -22.91
N SER A 60 7.92 -1.48 -23.70
CA SER A 60 8.76 -2.58 -23.21
C SER A 60 9.58 -2.16 -21.99
N TYR A 61 9.75 -3.09 -21.05
CA TYR A 61 10.46 -2.85 -19.80
C TYR A 61 11.96 -2.73 -20.01
N LEU A 62 12.57 -1.70 -19.41
CA LEU A 62 14.03 -1.57 -19.36
C LEU A 62 14.62 -2.28 -18.14
N GLY A 63 13.78 -2.49 -17.13
CA GLY A 63 14.14 -3.23 -15.94
C GLY A 63 15.08 -2.51 -14.99
N VAL A 64 15.07 -1.19 -15.06
CA VAL A 64 15.79 -0.30 -14.15
C VAL A 64 14.83 0.19 -13.07
N HIS A 65 15.23 0.05 -11.81
CA HIS A 65 14.42 0.44 -10.66
C HIS A 65 14.76 1.85 -10.15
N PRO A 66 13.77 2.61 -9.65
CA PRO A 66 14.01 3.85 -8.91
C PRO A 66 14.83 3.64 -7.65
N THR A 67 15.69 4.61 -7.36
CA THR A 67 16.66 4.56 -6.25
C THR A 67 16.00 4.65 -4.87
N SER A 68 14.88 5.37 -4.78
CA SER A 68 14.11 5.55 -3.55
C SER A 68 13.64 4.23 -2.93
N TYR A 69 13.36 3.23 -3.78
CA TYR A 69 12.88 1.93 -3.35
C TYR A 69 14.02 0.94 -3.18
N GLN A 70 14.98 0.92 -4.10
CA GLN A 70 16.08 -0.04 -4.04
C GLN A 70 17.01 0.17 -2.83
N TYR A 71 17.16 1.42 -2.38
CA TYR A 71 18.06 1.78 -1.29
C TYR A 71 17.34 2.63 -0.23
N SER A 72 16.15 2.28 0.24
CA SER A 72 15.44 3.07 1.27
C SER A 72 16.18 3.13 2.62
N GLU A 73 15.97 4.18 3.40
CA GLU A 73 16.58 4.38 4.74
C GLU A 73 16.00 3.47 5.81
N THR A 74 14.73 3.10 5.68
CA THR A 74 14.03 2.19 6.59
C THR A 74 13.60 0.93 5.82
N PRO A 75 14.32 -0.19 5.98
CA PRO A 75 13.98 -1.46 5.33
C PRO A 75 12.82 -2.15 6.07
N SER A 76 11.65 -1.52 6.15
CA SER A 76 10.51 -2.01 6.96
C SER A 76 10.02 -3.42 6.58
N ALA A 77 10.40 -3.92 5.41
CA ALA A 77 10.06 -5.25 4.92
C ALA A 77 10.85 -6.41 5.57
N PHE A 78 12.11 -6.20 6.00
CA PHE A 78 12.93 -7.29 6.56
C PHE A 78 12.55 -7.70 7.98
N PHE A 79 12.01 -6.75 8.76
CA PHE A 79 11.65 -6.98 10.17
C PHE A 79 10.23 -7.53 10.35
N MET A 80 9.58 -7.99 9.27
CA MET A 80 8.23 -8.52 9.34
C MET A 80 8.23 -9.98 9.83
N ASP A 81 7.45 -10.25 10.88
CA ASP A 81 7.18 -11.60 11.40
C ASP A 81 6.75 -12.56 10.26
N PRO A 82 7.41 -13.73 10.10
CA PRO A 82 7.06 -14.76 9.12
C PRO A 82 5.59 -15.18 9.12
N GLN A 83 4.90 -15.11 10.26
CA GLN A 83 3.49 -15.50 10.34
C GLN A 83 2.58 -14.41 9.75
N ARG A 84 2.86 -13.13 10.03
CA ARG A 84 2.22 -11.97 9.36
C ARG A 84 2.43 -11.99 7.84
N ARG A 85 3.58 -12.48 7.37
CA ARG A 85 3.91 -12.56 5.94
C ARG A 85 2.98 -13.48 5.14
N LYS A 86 2.52 -14.58 5.74
CA LYS A 86 1.61 -15.54 5.11
C LYS A 86 0.15 -15.07 5.09
N ASP A 87 -0.24 -14.32 6.11
CA ASP A 87 -1.59 -13.73 6.23
C ASP A 87 -1.76 -12.47 5.37
N CYS A 88 -0.65 -11.84 5.01
CA CYS A 88 -0.63 -10.90 3.92
C CYS A 88 -0.71 -11.72 2.63
N GLU A 89 -1.80 -11.58 1.88
CA GLU A 89 -1.72 -11.75 0.43
C GLU A 89 -0.52 -10.92 -0.08
N VAL A 90 -0.02 -11.15 -1.29
CA VAL A 90 0.85 -10.15 -1.94
C VAL A 90 -0.03 -8.89 -2.09
N ASN A 91 -0.13 -8.13 -1.01
CA ASN A 91 -1.10 -7.10 -0.76
C ASN A 91 -0.29 -5.85 -1.04
N ASP A 92 -0.58 -5.31 -2.21
CA ASP A 92 0.21 -4.35 -2.95
C ASP A 92 0.10 -2.95 -2.34
N THR A 93 0.07 -2.88 -1.01
CA THR A 93 -0.20 -1.68 -0.21
C THR A 93 1.09 -1.16 0.41
N ARG A 94 2.15 -1.98 0.45
CA ARG A 94 3.45 -1.61 1.02
C ARG A 94 4.39 -0.89 0.06
N TRP A 95 4.18 -0.98 -1.25
CA TRP A 95 5.03 -0.25 -2.19
C TRP A 95 4.66 1.25 -2.27
N LEU A 96 3.42 1.60 -1.93
CA LEU A 96 2.90 2.97 -1.91
C LEU A 96 3.08 3.67 -0.55
N MET A 97 3.01 2.92 0.55
CA MET A 97 3.18 3.49 1.88
C MET A 97 4.67 3.58 2.23
N ARG A 98 5.22 4.79 2.06
CA ARG A 98 6.05 5.36 3.11
C ARG A 98 5.11 5.43 4.32
N ILE A 99 5.05 4.37 5.13
CA ILE A 99 4.33 4.45 6.40
C ILE A 99 5.05 5.57 7.13
N ASN A 100 4.42 6.74 7.18
CA ASN A 100 4.66 7.67 8.26
C ASN A 100 4.30 6.87 9.51
N GLU A 101 5.29 6.16 10.05
CA GLU A 101 5.29 5.68 11.41
C GLU A 101 5.26 6.88 12.38
N ALA A 102 5.40 8.10 11.85
CA ALA A 102 4.82 9.30 12.43
C ALA A 102 3.29 9.35 12.21
N PHE A 103 2.57 8.33 12.67
CA PHE A 103 1.27 8.65 13.26
C PHE A 103 1.62 9.55 14.43
N ASN A 104 1.30 10.84 14.33
CA ASN A 104 1.46 11.75 15.45
C ASN A 104 0.72 11.09 16.61
N ASP A 105 1.42 10.73 17.70
CA ASP A 105 0.85 9.95 18.81
C ASP A 105 -0.51 10.51 19.26
N PHE A 106 -0.69 11.81 19.07
CA PHE A 106 -1.92 12.57 19.24
C PHE A 106 -3.17 12.04 18.52
N ASP A 107 -3.08 11.57 17.27
CA ASP A 107 -4.24 11.08 16.52
C ASP A 107 -4.65 9.67 16.96
N VAL A 108 -3.65 8.86 17.36
CA VAL A 108 -3.88 7.57 18.02
C VAL A 108 -4.57 7.80 19.37
N ILE A 109 -4.06 8.73 20.18
CA ILE A 109 -4.63 9.14 21.46
C ILE A 109 -6.07 9.68 21.29
N LYS A 110 -6.32 10.52 20.27
CA LYS A 110 -7.66 11.08 20.00
C LYS A 110 -8.65 10.00 19.59
N SER A 111 -8.25 9.05 18.76
CA SER A 111 -9.07 7.91 18.37
C SER A 111 -9.32 6.93 19.53
N TYR A 112 -8.40 6.87 20.50
CA TYR A 112 -8.50 6.07 21.72
C TYR A 112 -9.53 6.68 22.69
N PHE A 113 -9.46 7.98 22.98
CA PHE A 113 -10.44 8.66 23.82
C PHE A 113 -11.84 8.68 23.22
N GLY A 114 -11.96 8.87 21.90
CA GLY A 114 -13.27 8.80 21.21
C GLY A 114 -13.93 7.42 21.29
N ARG A 115 -13.14 6.35 21.42
CA ARG A 115 -13.64 4.98 21.57
C ARG A 115 -13.98 4.62 23.01
N LEU A 116 -13.17 5.03 23.99
CA LEU A 116 -13.56 4.94 25.40
C LEU A 116 -14.90 5.63 25.67
N TYR A 117 -15.10 6.79 25.06
CA TYR A 117 -16.37 7.52 25.15
C TYR A 117 -17.55 6.75 24.52
N ASN A 118 -17.37 6.17 23.33
CA ASN A 118 -18.41 5.39 22.65
C ASN A 118 -18.72 4.05 23.33
N ASP A 119 -17.69 3.34 23.79
CA ASP A 119 -17.83 2.06 24.48
C ASP A 119 -18.43 2.23 25.89
N TRP A 120 -18.15 3.35 26.55
CA TRP A 120 -18.83 3.73 27.79
C TRP A 120 -20.35 3.95 27.58
N PHE A 121 -20.72 4.60 26.48
CA PHE A 121 -22.13 4.75 26.07
C PHE A 121 -22.78 3.42 25.69
N ARG A 122 -22.06 2.53 25.00
CA ARG A 122 -22.56 1.20 24.62
C ARG A 122 -22.70 0.25 25.81
N PHE A 123 -21.82 0.35 26.80
CA PHE A 123 -21.95 -0.38 28.07
C PHE A 123 -23.26 0.00 28.78
N TRP A 124 -23.62 1.28 28.83
CA TRP A 124 -24.92 1.72 29.31
C TRP A 124 -26.09 1.20 28.47
N GLY A 125 -25.92 1.08 27.15
CA GLY A 125 -26.92 0.50 26.25
C GLY A 125 -27.12 -1.01 26.42
N SER A 126 -26.05 -1.77 26.63
CA SER A 126 -26.03 -3.25 26.54
C SER A 126 -25.95 -4.00 27.87
N ALA A 127 -25.66 -3.33 28.99
CA ALA A 127 -25.57 -4.01 30.29
C ALA A 127 -26.93 -4.58 30.70
N SER A 128 -26.91 -5.80 31.27
CA SER A 128 -28.11 -6.44 31.80
C SER A 128 -28.68 -5.65 32.99
N SER A 129 -29.98 -5.79 33.25
CA SER A 129 -30.64 -5.01 34.31
C SER A 129 -30.00 -5.19 35.70
N SER A 130 -29.42 -6.36 35.98
CA SER A 130 -28.70 -6.65 37.23
C SER A 130 -27.36 -5.93 37.32
N GLU A 131 -26.61 -5.82 36.23
CA GLU A 131 -25.31 -5.13 36.20
C GLU A 131 -25.47 -3.60 36.35
N LYS A 132 -26.50 -3.04 35.71
CA LYS A 132 -26.90 -1.64 35.89
C LYS A 132 -27.27 -1.34 37.35
N PHE A 133 -27.96 -2.28 38.00
CA PHE A 133 -28.36 -2.16 39.40
C PHE A 133 -27.15 -2.12 40.36
N PHE A 134 -26.16 -2.99 40.19
CA PHE A 134 -24.95 -2.98 41.01
C PHE A 134 -24.09 -1.72 40.81
N TYR A 135 -23.98 -1.21 39.57
CA TYR A 135 -23.30 0.06 39.30
C TYR A 135 -24.03 1.27 39.87
N CYS A 136 -25.36 1.29 39.83
CA CYS A 136 -26.15 2.33 40.49
C CYS A 136 -25.96 2.28 42.02
N ILE A 137 -25.98 1.10 42.63
CA ILE A 137 -25.72 0.95 44.07
C ILE A 137 -24.31 1.40 44.43
N PHE A 138 -23.30 1.03 43.64
CA PHE A 138 -21.91 1.45 43.85
C PHE A 138 -21.74 2.97 43.67
N SER A 139 -22.39 3.56 42.68
CA SER A 139 -22.35 5.01 42.44
C SER A 139 -23.04 5.77 43.57
N ILE A 140 -24.18 5.27 44.05
CA ILE A 140 -24.91 5.81 45.20
C ILE A 140 -24.08 5.64 46.49
N SER A 141 -23.41 4.51 46.71
CA SER A 141 -22.58 4.29 47.90
C SER A 141 -21.33 5.18 47.90
N VAL A 142 -20.72 5.45 46.75
CA VAL A 142 -19.61 6.41 46.60
C VAL A 142 -20.08 7.85 46.85
N ILE A 143 -21.27 8.23 46.38
CA ILE A 143 -21.84 9.57 46.64
C ILE A 143 -22.20 9.74 48.13
N ILE A 144 -22.73 8.69 48.77
CA ILE A 144 -23.00 8.68 50.22
C ILE A 144 -21.70 8.76 51.01
N ALA A 145 -20.66 8.00 50.63
CA ALA A 145 -19.34 8.05 51.25
C ALA A 145 -18.65 9.42 51.06
N TYR A 146 -18.79 10.05 49.88
CA TYR A 146 -18.28 11.41 49.63
C TYR A 146 -18.93 12.46 50.53
N LYS A 147 -20.21 12.27 50.90
CA LYS A 147 -20.90 13.15 51.86
C LYS A 147 -20.61 12.84 53.33
N MET A 148 -19.95 11.72 53.63
CA MET A 148 -19.68 11.21 54.98
C MET A 148 -18.17 11.11 55.19
N ASP A 149 -17.48 12.23 55.40
CA ASP A 149 -16.04 12.35 55.70
C ASP A 149 -15.04 11.65 54.73
N PRO A 150 -13.90 12.29 54.41
CA PRO A 150 -12.95 11.79 53.40
C PRO A 150 -12.32 10.42 53.70
N TYR A 151 -12.36 9.95 54.95
CA TYR A 151 -11.81 8.66 55.37
C TYR A 151 -12.68 7.45 54.97
N SER A 152 -13.99 7.64 54.79
CA SER A 152 -14.91 6.55 54.42
C SER A 152 -14.80 6.16 52.95
N LEU A 153 -14.50 7.13 52.08
CA LEU A 153 -14.26 6.91 50.64
C LEU A 153 -12.99 6.07 50.42
N LEU A 154 -11.93 6.35 51.19
CA LEU A 154 -10.69 5.56 51.18
C LEU A 154 -10.93 4.11 51.64
N ALA A 155 -11.77 3.89 52.66
CA ALA A 155 -12.08 2.54 53.14
C ALA A 155 -12.81 1.68 52.10
N VAL A 156 -13.71 2.27 51.30
CA VAL A 156 -14.42 1.57 50.22
C VAL A 156 -13.46 1.23 49.07
N LEU A 157 -12.55 2.14 48.72
CA LEU A 157 -11.54 1.93 47.67
C LEU A 157 -10.45 0.91 48.06
N ILE A 158 -10.11 0.82 49.35
CA ILE A 158 -9.12 -0.14 49.88
C ILE A 158 -9.74 -1.52 50.17
N SER A 159 -11.08 -1.62 50.18
CA SER A 159 -11.75 -2.90 50.41
C SER A 159 -11.36 -3.95 49.35
N PRO A 160 -11.23 -5.24 49.74
CA PRO A 160 -10.85 -6.30 48.80
C PRO A 160 -11.85 -6.43 47.65
N ILE A 161 -13.12 -6.08 47.87
CA ILE A 161 -14.16 -6.03 46.83
C ILE A 161 -13.87 -4.89 45.83
N GLY A 162 -13.45 -3.72 46.30
CA GLY A 162 -13.03 -2.60 45.45
C GLY A 162 -11.87 -2.98 44.54
N TRP A 163 -10.84 -3.65 45.09
CA TRP A 163 -9.70 -4.14 44.29
C TRP A 163 -10.09 -5.20 43.27
N ILE A 164 -10.99 -6.13 43.60
CA ILE A 164 -11.49 -7.14 42.65
C ILE A 164 -12.21 -6.46 41.48
N VAL A 165 -13.08 -5.48 41.74
CA VAL A 165 -13.79 -4.75 40.68
C VAL A 165 -12.81 -3.96 39.80
N VAL A 166 -11.82 -3.30 40.41
CA VAL A 166 -10.78 -2.57 39.66
C VAL A 166 -9.93 -3.51 38.81
N PHE A 167 -9.49 -4.66 39.34
CA PHE A 167 -8.72 -5.64 38.58
C PHE A 167 -9.52 -6.29 37.46
N MET A 168 -10.78 -6.66 37.71
CA MET A 168 -11.64 -7.26 36.68
C MET A 168 -11.97 -6.27 35.56
N THR A 169 -12.23 -5.00 35.91
CA THR A 169 -12.45 -3.94 34.93
C THR A 169 -11.17 -3.64 34.16
N GLY A 170 -10.02 -3.55 34.83
CA GLY A 170 -8.72 -3.35 34.19
C GLY A 170 -8.35 -4.51 33.24
N ALA A 171 -8.53 -5.75 33.66
CA ALA A 171 -8.28 -6.93 32.83
C ALA A 171 -9.22 -6.99 31.61
N TYR A 172 -10.51 -6.68 31.80
CA TYR A 172 -11.46 -6.57 30.69
C TYR A 172 -11.05 -5.47 29.69
N LEU A 173 -10.63 -4.30 30.18
CA LEU A 173 -10.14 -3.21 29.33
C LEU A 173 -8.86 -3.60 28.58
N VAL A 174 -7.94 -4.35 29.20
CA VAL A 174 -6.73 -4.87 28.55
C VAL A 174 -7.05 -5.91 27.48
N VAL A 175 -7.96 -6.86 27.75
CA VAL A 175 -8.39 -7.85 26.74
C VAL A 175 -9.10 -7.15 25.59
N LYS A 176 -9.99 -6.20 25.87
CA LYS A 176 -10.63 -5.39 24.83
C LYS A 176 -9.65 -4.53 24.07
N TRP A 177 -8.62 -4.00 24.73
CA TRP A 177 -7.54 -3.28 24.09
C TRP A 177 -6.76 -4.19 23.14
N VAL A 178 -6.33 -5.39 23.55
CA VAL A 178 -5.59 -6.34 22.69
C VAL A 178 -6.45 -6.84 21.51
N GLU A 179 -7.71 -7.20 21.75
CA GLU A 179 -8.65 -7.61 20.69
C GLU A 179 -8.92 -6.48 19.70
N ASN A 180 -9.19 -5.28 20.20
CA ASN A 180 -9.45 -4.11 19.37
C ASN A 180 -8.19 -3.61 18.69
N ASP A 181 -7.00 -3.76 19.28
CA ASP A 181 -5.73 -3.41 18.66
C ASP A 181 -5.42 -4.37 17.50
N HIS A 182 -5.62 -5.68 17.68
CA HIS A 182 -5.52 -6.64 16.57
C HIS A 182 -6.57 -6.41 15.49
N LYS A 183 -7.80 -6.07 15.87
CA LYS A 183 -8.91 -5.80 14.94
C LYS A 183 -8.76 -4.44 14.28
N TYR A 184 -8.22 -3.43 14.96
CA TYR A 184 -7.92 -2.10 14.45
C TYR A 184 -6.66 -2.11 13.61
N HIS A 185 -5.64 -2.89 13.93
CA HIS A 185 -4.54 -3.14 13.01
C HIS A 185 -5.04 -3.89 11.78
N ARG A 186 -5.91 -4.91 11.89
CA ARG A 186 -6.55 -5.53 10.71
C ARG A 186 -7.46 -4.59 9.92
N LEU A 187 -8.22 -3.73 10.61
CA LEU A 187 -9.18 -2.80 10.00
C LEU A 187 -8.52 -1.52 9.50
N SER A 188 -7.42 -1.05 10.09
CA SER A 188 -6.61 0.05 9.60
C SER A 188 -5.68 -0.45 8.51
N LEU A 189 -5.19 -1.70 8.56
CA LEU A 189 -4.63 -2.33 7.37
C LEU A 189 -5.68 -2.51 6.26
N ARG A 190 -6.97 -2.67 6.56
CA ARG A 190 -8.04 -2.67 5.52
C ARG A 190 -8.57 -1.28 5.18
N GLY A 191 -8.42 -0.29 6.05
CA GLY A 191 -9.10 1.01 6.00
C GLY A 191 -8.18 2.21 5.85
N LEU A 192 -6.86 2.05 6.05
CA LEU A 192 -5.82 2.96 5.56
C LEU A 192 -5.41 2.62 4.12
N ASN A 193 -5.77 1.42 3.65
CA ASN A 193 -5.61 1.01 2.27
C ASN A 193 -6.81 1.49 1.45
N GLU A 194 -6.92 2.79 1.27
CA GLU A 194 -7.95 3.33 0.38
C GLU A 194 -7.75 2.77 -1.04
N PHE A 195 -6.52 2.54 -1.51
CA PHE A 195 -6.27 2.03 -2.87
C PHE A 195 -5.10 1.02 -2.91
N TYR A 196 -5.19 -0.04 -3.70
CA TYR A 196 -4.09 -1.00 -3.93
C TYR A 196 -4.09 -1.64 -5.32
N PHE A 197 -2.95 -2.23 -5.70
CA PHE A 197 -2.64 -2.68 -7.07
C PHE A 197 -2.54 -4.20 -7.16
N SER A 198 -3.65 -4.90 -7.26
CA SER A 198 -3.69 -6.36 -7.27
C SER A 198 -3.01 -6.96 -8.50
N ARG A 199 -1.75 -7.40 -8.35
CA ARG A 199 -1.02 -8.15 -9.39
C ARG A 199 -1.75 -9.44 -9.79
N LYS A 200 -2.37 -10.13 -8.82
CA LYS A 200 -3.08 -11.40 -9.09
C LYS A 200 -4.29 -11.25 -10.00
N THR A 201 -5.00 -10.13 -9.87
CA THR A 201 -6.21 -9.87 -10.65
C THR A 201 -5.98 -8.92 -11.82
N GLY A 202 -4.88 -8.17 -11.84
CA GLY A 202 -4.62 -7.12 -12.82
C GLY A 202 -5.41 -5.83 -12.57
N LYS A 203 -6.00 -5.68 -11.37
CA LYS A 203 -6.90 -4.57 -11.02
C LYS A 203 -6.30 -3.63 -10.00
N VAL A 204 -6.73 -2.38 -10.06
CA VAL A 204 -6.54 -1.35 -9.04
C VAL A 204 -7.82 -1.27 -8.23
N VAL A 205 -7.74 -1.64 -6.96
CA VAL A 205 -8.88 -1.64 -6.04
C VAL A 205 -8.92 -0.32 -5.31
N ALA A 206 -10.07 0.33 -5.31
CA ALA A 206 -10.41 1.57 -4.62
C ALA A 206 -11.56 1.31 -3.63
N PRO A 207 -11.87 2.23 -2.70
CA PRO A 207 -12.96 2.02 -1.73
C PRO A 207 -14.34 1.95 -2.39
N TRP A 208 -14.46 2.51 -3.60
CA TRP A 208 -15.72 2.62 -4.34
C TRP A 208 -15.77 1.76 -5.62
N GLY A 209 -14.72 1.01 -5.95
CA GLY A 209 -14.72 0.21 -7.17
C GLY A 209 -13.40 -0.51 -7.44
N GLU A 210 -13.44 -1.42 -8.41
CA GLU A 210 -12.25 -2.09 -8.95
C GLU A 210 -12.08 -1.67 -10.41
N PHE A 211 -10.87 -1.26 -10.79
CA PHE A 211 -10.55 -0.72 -12.11
C PHE A 211 -9.43 -1.52 -12.76
N LEU A 212 -9.37 -1.59 -14.08
CA LEU A 212 -8.33 -2.37 -14.75
C LEU A 212 -7.03 -1.56 -14.85
N PHE A 213 -5.89 -2.19 -14.57
CA PHE A 213 -4.62 -1.45 -14.51
C PHE A 213 -4.23 -0.77 -15.83
N TYR A 214 -4.59 -1.35 -16.97
CA TYR A 214 -4.30 -0.79 -18.29
C TYR A 214 -5.15 0.43 -18.67
N GLU A 215 -6.17 0.77 -17.87
CA GLU A 215 -7.00 1.96 -18.04
C GLU A 215 -6.36 3.20 -17.42
N PHE A 216 -5.20 3.06 -16.79
CA PHE A 216 -4.50 4.17 -16.15
C PHE A 216 -3.43 4.78 -17.05
N ASP A 217 -3.29 6.11 -16.97
CA ASP A 217 -2.23 6.86 -17.63
C ASP A 217 -1.34 7.53 -16.60
N ALA A 218 -0.03 7.46 -16.84
CA ALA A 218 0.99 8.02 -15.96
C ALA A 218 1.49 9.37 -16.46
N TYR A 219 1.62 10.33 -15.55
CA TYR A 219 2.00 11.71 -15.80
C TYR A 219 3.05 12.15 -14.77
N ILE A 220 4.11 12.80 -15.25
CA ILE A 220 5.08 13.47 -14.38
C ILE A 220 4.63 14.91 -14.23
N VAL A 221 4.41 15.33 -12.98
CA VAL A 221 3.98 16.69 -12.63
C VAL A 221 5.06 17.35 -11.77
N ARG A 222 5.33 18.63 -12.00
CA ARG A 222 6.18 19.44 -11.14
C ARG A 222 5.37 19.98 -9.96
N LYS A 223 5.78 19.65 -8.74
CA LYS A 223 5.30 20.24 -7.50
C LYS A 223 6.30 21.30 -7.02
N VAL A 224 5.79 22.49 -6.70
CA VAL A 224 6.60 23.53 -6.05
C VAL A 224 6.33 23.42 -4.56
N SER A 225 7.38 23.18 -3.78
CA SER A 225 7.30 23.24 -2.33
C SER A 225 7.07 24.67 -1.86
N LEU A 226 6.49 24.85 -0.67
CA LEU A 226 6.35 26.17 -0.03
C LEU A 226 7.70 26.88 0.13
N LEU A 227 8.79 26.12 0.21
CA LEU A 227 10.16 26.63 0.28
C LEU A 227 10.78 26.95 -1.10
N GLY A 228 10.00 26.89 -2.19
CA GLY A 228 10.45 27.16 -3.56
C GLY A 228 11.15 25.99 -4.25
N ASP A 229 11.41 24.89 -3.55
CA ASP A 229 12.04 23.70 -4.13
C ASP A 229 11.15 23.04 -5.19
N HIS A 230 11.75 22.55 -6.26
CA HIS A 230 11.06 21.89 -7.37
C HIS A 230 11.17 20.39 -7.22
N LYS A 231 10.07 19.77 -6.80
CA LYS A 231 9.95 18.31 -6.76
C LYS A 231 9.14 17.82 -7.96
N TYR A 232 9.40 16.59 -8.37
CA TYR A 232 8.56 15.89 -9.32
C TYR A 232 7.65 14.93 -8.55
N ALA A 233 6.50 14.62 -9.14
CA ALA A 233 5.60 13.61 -8.64
C ALA A 233 5.07 12.80 -9.83
N LEU A 234 4.95 11.48 -9.64
CA LEU A 234 4.38 10.58 -10.64
C LEU A 234 2.90 10.42 -10.32
N ASN A 235 2.07 11.17 -11.04
CA ASN A 235 0.63 11.07 -10.94
C ASN A 235 0.13 10.03 -11.93
N ILE A 236 -0.67 9.10 -11.47
CA ILE A 236 -1.27 8.11 -12.34
C ILE A 236 -2.78 8.23 -12.17
N ILE A 237 -3.45 8.35 -13.30
CA ILE A 237 -4.83 8.82 -13.37
C ILE A 237 -5.62 7.84 -14.22
N HIS A 238 -6.81 7.47 -13.76
CA HIS A 238 -7.73 6.66 -14.56
C HIS A 238 -8.17 7.43 -15.81
N ARG A 239 -8.01 6.83 -16.98
CA ARG A 239 -8.29 7.43 -18.29
C ARG A 239 -9.77 7.76 -18.50
N TYR A 240 -10.65 7.01 -17.83
CA TYR A 240 -12.10 7.20 -17.88
C TYR A 240 -12.59 7.90 -16.60
N PRO A 241 -12.65 9.24 -16.59
CA PRO A 241 -12.89 9.99 -15.37
C PRO A 241 -14.33 9.90 -14.88
N ASN A 242 -15.27 9.51 -15.73
CA ASN A 242 -16.68 9.38 -15.36
C ASN A 242 -16.94 8.06 -14.61
N ASP A 243 -16.25 6.98 -15.00
CA ASP A 243 -16.45 5.65 -14.41
C ASP A 243 -15.75 5.48 -13.07
N SER A 244 -14.69 6.26 -12.85
CA SER A 244 -13.84 6.18 -11.66
C SER A 244 -14.11 7.24 -10.60
N ARG A 245 -15.22 7.99 -10.71
CA ARG A 245 -15.52 9.09 -9.78
C ARG A 245 -15.73 8.58 -8.36
N SER A 246 -15.02 9.21 -7.43
CA SER A 246 -15.30 9.06 -6.01
C SER A 246 -16.71 9.57 -5.70
N PRO A 247 -17.55 8.80 -4.97
CA PRO A 247 -18.88 9.24 -4.54
C PRO A 247 -18.89 10.48 -3.64
N THR A 248 -17.77 10.74 -2.94
CA THR A 248 -17.65 11.82 -1.95
C THR A 248 -16.96 13.05 -2.52
N ALA A 249 -15.84 12.86 -3.23
CA ALA A 249 -15.06 13.97 -3.78
C ALA A 249 -15.47 14.39 -5.19
N TYR A 250 -16.28 13.57 -5.90
CA TYR A 250 -16.58 13.73 -7.33
C TYR A 250 -15.34 13.86 -8.22
N GLN A 251 -14.20 13.36 -7.74
CA GLN A 251 -12.94 13.38 -8.44
C GLN A 251 -12.67 12.01 -9.06
N PRO A 252 -12.16 11.95 -10.30
CA PRO A 252 -11.69 10.71 -10.87
C PRO A 252 -10.53 10.14 -10.08
N LEU A 253 -10.42 8.82 -10.10
CA LEU A 253 -9.37 8.08 -9.42
C LEU A 253 -7.98 8.51 -9.92
N ASP A 254 -7.21 9.15 -9.06
CA ASP A 254 -5.79 9.42 -9.24
C ASP A 254 -4.97 9.00 -8.03
N PHE A 255 -3.71 8.67 -8.28
CA PHE A 255 -2.74 8.31 -7.26
C PHE A 255 -1.41 9.00 -7.53
N ILE A 256 -0.70 9.31 -6.46
CA ILE A 256 0.57 10.01 -6.52
C ILE A 256 1.64 9.10 -5.94
N LEU A 257 2.64 8.81 -6.76
CA LEU A 257 3.86 8.13 -6.36
C LEU A 257 4.94 9.16 -6.09
N GLU A 258 5.35 9.22 -4.83
CA GLU A 258 6.45 10.06 -4.38
C GLU A 258 7.76 9.31 -4.53
N VAL A 259 8.54 9.73 -5.51
CA VAL A 259 9.84 9.18 -5.85
C VAL A 259 10.85 10.29 -5.73
N ASP A 260 11.93 10.04 -5.00
CA ASP A 260 12.96 11.05 -4.84
C ASP A 260 13.80 11.14 -6.12
N GLY A 261 14.04 12.37 -6.57
CA GLY A 261 14.91 12.67 -7.70
C GLY A 261 14.20 13.27 -8.91
N GLY A 262 14.85 13.18 -10.07
CA GLY A 262 14.42 13.85 -11.28
C GLY A 262 13.40 13.06 -12.10
N VAL A 263 13.13 13.57 -13.31
CA VAL A 263 12.23 12.93 -14.30
C VAL A 263 12.60 11.46 -14.58
N ALA A 264 13.90 11.15 -14.67
CA ALA A 264 14.36 9.78 -14.95
C ALA A 264 13.97 8.77 -13.85
N GLU A 265 14.01 9.16 -12.58
CA GLU A 265 13.58 8.31 -11.46
C GLU A 265 12.08 8.02 -11.53
N HIS A 266 11.29 9.00 -11.93
CA HIS A 266 9.84 8.84 -12.11
C HIS A 266 9.52 7.96 -13.32
N GLN A 267 10.34 8.00 -14.37
CA GLN A 267 10.25 7.07 -15.50
C GLN A 267 10.60 5.64 -15.09
N ALA A 268 11.62 5.45 -14.26
CA ALA A 268 11.98 4.16 -13.68
C ALA A 268 10.89 3.63 -12.75
N ALA A 269 10.25 4.49 -11.96
CA ALA A 269 9.16 4.10 -11.08
C ALA A 269 7.94 3.59 -11.86
N TRP A 270 7.60 4.24 -12.97
CA TRP A 270 6.55 3.76 -13.86
C TRP A 270 6.92 2.42 -14.52
N ASP A 271 8.15 2.27 -15.04
CA ASP A 271 8.64 1.01 -15.61
C ASP A 271 8.59 -0.14 -14.59
N MET A 272 9.03 0.13 -13.36
CA MET A 272 8.98 -0.81 -12.25
C MET A 272 7.54 -1.19 -11.87
N LEU A 273 6.61 -0.24 -11.81
CA LEU A 273 5.21 -0.52 -11.51
C LEU A 273 4.55 -1.36 -12.60
N CYS A 274 4.80 -1.06 -13.87
CA CYS A 274 4.26 -1.87 -14.96
C CYS A 274 4.82 -3.30 -14.92
N ARG A 275 6.13 -3.48 -14.65
CA ARG A 275 6.72 -4.80 -14.40
C ARG A 275 6.12 -5.52 -13.19
N TYR A 276 5.83 -4.76 -12.13
CA TYR A 276 5.18 -5.28 -10.93
C TYR A 276 3.78 -5.78 -11.22
N MET A 277 3.03 -5.15 -12.11
CA MET A 277 1.69 -5.60 -12.47
C MET A 277 1.70 -6.73 -13.51
N ASP A 278 2.75 -6.82 -14.34
CA ASP A 278 2.83 -7.82 -15.41
C ASP A 278 3.15 -9.21 -14.86
N VAL A 279 2.21 -10.14 -14.99
CA VAL A 279 2.37 -11.53 -14.54
C VAL A 279 3.30 -12.36 -15.43
N SER A 280 3.65 -11.88 -16.62
CA SER A 280 4.65 -12.51 -17.49
C SER A 280 6.09 -12.26 -17.02
N GLN A 281 6.31 -11.21 -16.24
CA GLN A 281 7.61 -10.81 -15.72
C GLN A 281 7.77 -11.23 -14.25
N PRO A 282 8.98 -11.53 -13.76
CA PRO A 282 9.20 -11.71 -12.33
C PRO A 282 9.04 -10.38 -11.58
N LEU A 283 8.76 -10.45 -10.28
CA LEU A 283 8.68 -9.29 -9.41
C LEU A 283 9.99 -8.46 -9.48
N PRO A 284 9.89 -7.12 -9.46
CA PRO A 284 11.03 -6.24 -9.28
C PRO A 284 11.96 -6.69 -8.16
N ASP A 285 13.28 -6.67 -8.42
CA ASP A 285 14.27 -7.11 -7.45
C ASP A 285 14.62 -5.93 -6.54
N ILE A 286 13.74 -5.69 -5.57
CA ILE A 286 13.85 -4.62 -4.60
C ILE A 286 13.70 -5.18 -3.17
N PRO A 287 14.33 -4.53 -2.18
CA PRO A 287 14.34 -5.03 -0.80
C PRO A 287 12.94 -5.23 -0.21
N GLN A 288 11.96 -4.42 -0.62
CA GLN A 288 10.58 -4.48 -0.13
C GLN A 288 9.82 -5.71 -0.63
N LEU A 289 10.18 -6.23 -1.81
CA LEU A 289 9.52 -7.38 -2.42
C LEU A 289 10.24 -8.69 -2.12
N GLU A 290 11.48 -8.63 -1.63
CA GLU A 290 12.28 -9.81 -1.26
C GLU A 290 11.51 -10.83 -0.41
N PRO A 291 10.77 -10.43 0.64
CA PRO A 291 10.04 -11.38 1.49
C PRO A 291 8.89 -12.10 0.80
N PHE A 292 8.41 -11.62 -0.35
CA PHE A 292 7.20 -12.10 -1.02
C PHE A 292 7.50 -12.82 -2.35
N ARG A 293 8.77 -12.93 -2.75
CA ARG A 293 9.17 -13.55 -4.03
C ARG A 293 8.76 -15.02 -4.15
N ASP A 294 8.74 -15.74 -3.04
CA ASP A 294 8.32 -17.14 -2.94
C ASP A 294 6.80 -17.33 -3.07
N LEU A 295 6.02 -16.29 -2.76
CA LEU A 295 4.56 -16.31 -2.87
C LEU A 295 4.06 -16.09 -4.29
N ASP A 296 4.83 -15.39 -5.13
CA ASP A 296 4.48 -15.11 -6.53
C ASP A 296 4.87 -16.29 -7.44
N PHE A 297 3.92 -16.81 -8.20
CA PHE A 297 4.13 -18.01 -9.03
C PHE A 297 5.21 -17.81 -10.09
N THR A 298 5.11 -16.72 -10.87
CA THR A 298 6.06 -16.39 -11.94
C THR A 298 7.46 -16.16 -11.37
N THR A 299 7.56 -15.39 -10.28
CA THR A 299 8.85 -15.10 -9.64
C THR A 299 9.49 -16.35 -9.07
N ARG A 300 8.72 -17.21 -8.41
CA ARG A 300 9.22 -18.47 -7.87
C ARG A 300 9.76 -19.40 -8.95
N LEU A 301 9.10 -19.48 -10.12
CA LEU A 301 9.61 -20.26 -11.25
C LEU A 301 10.89 -19.64 -11.80
N HIS A 302 10.92 -18.32 -12.00
CA HIS A 302 12.09 -17.60 -12.47
C HIS A 302 13.31 -17.80 -11.54
N ASP A 303 13.09 -17.78 -10.23
CA ASP A 303 14.14 -18.00 -9.23
C ASP A 303 14.60 -19.47 -9.18
N LYS A 304 13.67 -20.44 -9.33
CA LYS A 304 14.02 -21.88 -9.44
C LYS A 304 14.84 -22.20 -10.70
N GLU A 305 14.62 -21.48 -11.79
CA GLU A 305 15.40 -21.59 -13.03
C GLU A 305 16.79 -20.96 -12.94
N GLY A 306 17.14 -20.33 -11.81
CA GLY A 306 18.46 -19.70 -11.62
C GLY A 306 18.67 -18.44 -12.47
N LYS A 307 17.61 -17.85 -13.04
CA LYS A 307 17.67 -16.62 -13.85
C LYS A 307 17.76 -15.35 -13.02
N ARG A 308 17.74 -15.48 -11.69
CA ARG A 308 17.83 -14.36 -10.76
C ARG A 308 19.24 -13.77 -10.80
N ILE A 309 19.33 -12.45 -11.00
CA ILE A 309 20.61 -11.72 -11.05
C ILE A 309 21.21 -11.53 -9.66
N VAL A 310 20.36 -11.21 -8.68
CA VAL A 310 20.76 -10.94 -7.29
C VAL A 310 20.53 -12.20 -6.45
N GLU A 311 21.41 -12.53 -5.52
CA GLU A 311 21.22 -13.68 -4.63
C GLU A 311 20.07 -13.48 -3.62
N SER A 312 19.41 -14.57 -3.19
CA SER A 312 18.22 -14.52 -2.31
C SER A 312 18.45 -13.93 -0.91
N ALA A 313 19.69 -13.88 -0.44
CA ALA A 313 20.02 -13.24 0.83
C ALA A 313 20.72 -11.88 0.65
N HIS A 314 20.88 -11.39 -0.58
CA HIS A 314 21.67 -10.20 -0.87
C HIS A 314 21.16 -8.99 -0.10
N TRP A 315 19.88 -8.62 -0.25
CA TRP A 315 19.34 -7.42 0.37
C TRP A 315 19.41 -7.47 1.89
N LYS A 316 19.12 -8.64 2.49
CA LYS A 316 19.25 -8.83 3.93
C LYS A 316 20.68 -8.62 4.40
N LYS A 317 21.66 -9.29 3.76
CA LYS A 317 23.09 -9.15 4.08
C LYS A 317 23.59 -7.72 3.87
N PHE A 318 23.17 -7.09 2.77
CA PHE A 318 23.52 -5.72 2.43
C PHE A 318 23.07 -4.77 3.55
N TYR A 319 21.79 -4.80 3.93
CA TYR A 319 21.28 -3.92 4.98
C TYR A 319 21.77 -4.24 6.40
N GLU A 320 22.16 -5.48 6.70
CA GLU A 320 22.76 -5.85 7.99
C GLU A 320 24.19 -5.29 8.15
N GLN A 321 24.91 -5.04 7.05
CA GLN A 321 26.33 -4.71 7.06
C GLN A 321 26.63 -3.27 6.59
N VAL A 322 25.74 -2.67 5.80
CA VAL A 322 25.99 -1.39 5.13
C VAL A 322 26.00 -0.22 6.11
N SER A 323 27.03 0.62 6.03
CA SER A 323 27.05 1.91 6.71
C SER A 323 26.20 2.94 5.96
N TRP A 324 25.77 4.01 6.65
CA TRP A 324 25.02 5.10 6.02
C TRP A 324 25.73 5.70 4.80
N LYS A 325 27.07 5.83 4.87
CA LYS A 325 27.88 6.39 3.78
C LYS A 325 27.91 5.48 2.56
N GLU A 326 28.11 4.17 2.75
CA GLU A 326 28.09 3.20 1.65
C GLU A 326 26.70 3.11 1.00
N LEU A 327 25.63 3.25 1.79
CA LEU A 327 24.26 3.29 1.28
C LEU A 327 24.03 4.53 0.39
N GLU A 328 24.54 5.70 0.79
CA GLU A 328 24.50 6.92 -0.02
C GLU A 328 25.31 6.79 -1.32
N GLU A 329 26.50 6.18 -1.26
CA GLU A 329 27.33 5.92 -2.44
C GLU A 329 26.65 4.94 -3.40
N ALA A 330 26.02 3.88 -2.89
CA ALA A 330 25.22 2.95 -3.68
C ALA A 330 24.01 3.63 -4.34
N ARG A 331 23.30 4.50 -3.60
CA ARG A 331 22.23 5.35 -4.14
C ARG A 331 22.73 6.24 -5.26
N ALA A 332 23.83 6.95 -5.05
CA ALA A 332 24.39 7.87 -6.03
C ALA A 332 24.83 7.13 -7.30
N SER A 333 25.48 5.98 -7.14
CA SER A 333 25.88 5.10 -8.24
C SER A 333 24.67 4.63 -9.04
N HIS A 334 23.62 4.16 -8.36
CA HIS A 334 22.40 3.70 -9.04
C HIS A 334 21.60 4.84 -9.67
N ARG A 335 21.58 6.03 -9.06
CA ARG A 335 21.01 7.26 -9.69
C ARG A 335 21.67 7.57 -11.01
N SER A 336 22.98 7.33 -11.14
CA SER A 336 23.69 7.51 -12.41
C SER A 336 23.22 6.52 -13.47
N VAL A 337 22.97 5.26 -13.09
CA VAL A 337 22.41 4.23 -13.99
C VAL A 337 21.02 4.64 -14.48
N VAL A 338 20.14 5.06 -13.56
CA VAL A 338 18.80 5.55 -13.89
C VAL A 338 18.87 6.75 -14.84
N LYS A 339 19.77 7.72 -14.57
CA LYS A 339 19.92 8.91 -15.40
C LYS A 339 20.46 8.61 -16.80
N ASN A 340 21.39 7.67 -16.92
CA ASN A 340 22.03 7.31 -18.18
C ASN A 340 21.18 6.35 -19.04
N THR A 341 20.13 5.77 -18.47
CA THR A 341 19.21 4.89 -19.18
C THR A 341 18.46 5.65 -20.28
N LYS A 342 18.31 5.03 -21.46
CA LYS A 342 17.65 5.66 -22.62
C LYS A 342 16.12 5.59 -22.49
N TRP A 343 15.54 6.58 -21.81
CA TRP A 343 14.09 6.65 -21.58
C TRP A 343 13.25 7.20 -22.75
N LYS A 344 13.88 7.84 -23.74
CA LYS A 344 13.21 8.49 -24.88
C LYS A 344 13.22 7.58 -26.12
N GLY A 345 12.18 7.74 -26.96
CA GLY A 345 12.07 7.01 -28.24
C GLY A 345 11.59 5.57 -28.12
N ARG A 346 10.95 5.23 -27.00
CA ARG A 346 10.32 3.92 -26.81
C ARG A 346 8.93 3.93 -27.44
N GLU A 347 8.54 2.81 -28.04
CA GLU A 347 7.20 2.61 -28.57
C GLU A 347 6.18 2.72 -27.43
N ASN A 348 5.08 3.42 -27.68
CA ASN A 348 3.97 3.54 -26.75
C ASN A 348 2.79 2.73 -27.29
N LEU A 349 2.52 1.58 -26.68
CA LEU A 349 1.47 0.66 -27.09
C LEU A 349 0.07 1.30 -27.05
N MET A 350 -0.16 2.28 -26.17
CA MET A 350 -1.47 2.93 -26.10
C MET A 350 -1.80 3.76 -27.35
N VAL A 351 -0.80 4.13 -28.15
CA VAL A 351 -1.01 4.86 -29.41
C VAL A 351 -1.81 4.03 -30.42
N SER A 352 -1.57 2.71 -30.47
CA SER A 352 -2.32 1.82 -31.36
C SER A 352 -3.62 1.29 -30.74
N LEU A 353 -3.68 1.23 -29.41
CA LEU A 353 -4.82 0.64 -28.68
C LEU A 353 -5.94 1.63 -28.35
N VAL A 354 -5.67 2.94 -28.38
CA VAL A 354 -6.62 4.00 -28.01
C VAL A 354 -6.73 5.02 -29.15
N PRO A 355 -7.89 5.16 -29.81
CA PRO A 355 -7.99 5.88 -31.09
C PRO A 355 -7.58 7.36 -31.06
N ASN A 356 -7.84 8.07 -29.96
CA ASN A 356 -7.54 9.51 -29.82
C ASN A 356 -6.34 9.80 -28.90
N TYR A 357 -5.51 8.78 -28.62
CA TYR A 357 -4.40 8.92 -27.66
C TYR A 357 -3.38 9.98 -28.06
N LEU A 358 -2.98 9.98 -29.34
CA LEU A 358 -2.01 10.92 -29.90
C LEU A 358 -2.53 12.36 -29.87
N ALA A 359 -3.80 12.58 -30.21
CA ALA A 359 -4.40 13.91 -30.19
C ALA A 359 -4.33 14.55 -28.80
N ILE A 360 -4.61 13.77 -27.74
CA ILE A 360 -4.49 14.23 -26.35
C ILE A 360 -3.03 14.45 -25.96
N GLU A 361 -2.12 13.57 -26.38
CA GLU A 361 -0.69 13.74 -26.12
C GLU A 361 -0.14 15.02 -26.78
N GLU A 362 -0.56 15.33 -28.00
CA GLU A 362 -0.22 16.56 -28.71
C GLU A 362 -0.78 17.81 -28.01
N GLU A 363 -2.06 17.79 -27.60
CA GLU A 363 -2.67 18.90 -26.83
C GLU A 363 -1.89 19.17 -25.54
N LEU A 364 -1.59 18.12 -24.77
CA LEU A 364 -0.81 18.24 -23.54
C LEU A 364 0.62 18.74 -23.81
N ASN A 365 1.26 18.31 -24.89
CA ASN A 365 2.59 18.79 -25.26
C ASN A 365 2.61 20.27 -25.67
N LEU A 366 1.52 20.78 -26.26
CA LEU A 366 1.37 22.20 -26.53
C LEU A 366 1.21 23.01 -25.23
N GLU A 367 0.41 22.52 -24.28
CA GLU A 367 0.23 23.13 -22.96
C GLU A 367 1.54 23.17 -22.15
N ILE A 368 2.30 22.07 -22.15
CA ILE A 368 3.62 22.02 -21.48
C ILE A 368 4.56 23.08 -22.06
N LYS A 369 4.52 23.32 -23.37
CA LYS A 369 5.35 24.34 -24.04
C LYS A 369 4.89 25.75 -23.68
N SER A 370 3.58 26.01 -23.56
CA SER A 370 3.08 27.33 -23.17
C SER A 370 3.38 27.67 -21.71
N ASP A 371 3.33 26.68 -20.82
CA ASP A 371 3.70 26.87 -19.40
C ASP A 371 5.22 26.97 -19.17
N GLY A 372 6.00 26.57 -20.18
CA GLY A 372 7.47 26.58 -20.16
C GLY A 372 8.12 27.87 -20.65
N THR A 373 7.35 28.86 -21.11
CA THR A 373 7.86 30.21 -21.42
C THR A 373 7.83 31.10 -20.18
N PRO A 374 8.96 31.76 -19.82
CA PRO A 374 9.07 32.62 -18.65
C PRO A 374 8.16 33.84 -18.68
#